data_AF-A0A4S0UGA6-F1
#
_entry.id   AF-A0A4S0UGA6-F1
#
_cell.length_a   1.000
_cell.length_b   1.000
_cell.length_c   1.000
_cell.angle_alpha   90.00
_cell.angle_beta   90.00
_cell.angle_gamma   90.00
#
_symmetry.space_group_name_H-M   'P 1'
#
loop_
_entity.id
_entity.type
_entity.pdbx_description
1 polymer ?
#
loop_
_entity_poly.entity_id
_entity_poly.type
_entity_poly.pdbx_seq_one_letter_code
_entity_poly.pdbx_strand_id
1 'polypeptide(L)'
;ATARGKLLVRLGDLVAANAGRLAELETRDTGKIIRETRAQIAYVGDYYRYYGGLADKHEGAHVPIDKPDLDVTIRREPIGVVAAVVPWNSQL
;
A
#
# COMPACT_ATOMS: atom_id res chain seq x y z
N ALA A 1 13.71 3.93 2.26
CA ALA A 1 12.75 3.33 1.32
C ALA A 1 13.47 2.86 0.04
N THR A 2 13.20 1.64 -0.40
CA THR A 2 13.62 1.11 -1.73
C THR A 2 13.08 1.97 -2.88
N ALA A 3 13.52 1.73 -4.12
CA ALA A 3 12.96 2.41 -5.30
C ALA A 3 11.43 2.23 -5.39
N ARG A 4 10.91 1.01 -5.12
CA ARG A 4 9.47 0.75 -5.05
C ARG A 4 8.79 1.54 -3.93
N GLY A 5 9.39 1.57 -2.74
CA GLY A 5 8.86 2.36 -1.62
C GLY A 5 8.76 3.86 -1.93
N LYS A 6 9.78 4.43 -2.59
CA LYS A 6 9.76 5.83 -3.03
C LYS A 6 8.63 6.13 -4.02
N LEU A 7 8.33 5.19 -4.93
CA LEU A 7 7.20 5.33 -5.86
C LEU A 7 5.84 5.31 -5.15
N LEU A 8 5.68 4.43 -4.15
CA LEU A 8 4.46 4.39 -3.34
C LEU A 8 4.26 5.68 -2.52
N VAL A 9 5.32 6.20 -1.89
CA VAL A 9 5.24 7.49 -1.17
C VAL A 9 4.84 8.62 -2.14
N ARG A 10 5.48 8.69 -3.31
CA ARG A 10 5.12 9.68 -4.35
C ARG A 10 3.66 9.54 -4.80
N LEU A 11 3.13 8.33 -4.93
CA LEU A 11 1.72 8.10 -5.24
C LEU A 11 0.81 8.64 -4.13
N GLY A 12 1.14 8.39 -2.86
CA GLY A 12 0.42 8.96 -1.72
C GLY A 12 0.39 10.51 -1.74
N ASP A 13 1.51 11.14 -2.10
CA ASP A 13 1.59 12.60 -2.23
C ASP A 13 0.76 13.14 -3.39
N LEU A 14 0.74 12.43 -4.52
CA LEU A 14 -0.13 12.79 -5.66
C LEU A 14 -1.61 12.62 -5.33
N VAL A 15 -1.99 11.57 -4.60
CA VAL A 15 -3.37 11.36 -4.12
C VAL A 15 -3.77 12.52 -3.21
N ALA A 16 -2.93 12.87 -2.24
CA ALA A 16 -3.20 13.98 -1.32
C ALA A 16 -3.34 15.33 -2.07
N ALA A 17 -2.45 15.61 -3.02
CA ALA A 17 -2.50 16.82 -3.84
C ALA A 17 -3.77 16.92 -4.70
N ASN A 18 -4.39 15.78 -5.04
CA ASN A 18 -5.59 15.71 -5.89
C ASN A 18 -6.86 15.30 -5.11
N ALA A 19 -6.81 15.28 -3.77
CA ALA A 19 -7.85 14.68 -2.94
C ALA A 19 -9.25 15.29 -3.19
N GLY A 20 -9.33 16.60 -3.40
CA GLY A 20 -10.61 17.27 -3.70
C GLY A 20 -11.25 16.78 -5.00
N ARG A 21 -10.46 16.71 -6.08
CA ARG A 21 -10.93 16.23 -7.39
C ARG A 21 -11.32 14.76 -7.34
N LEU A 22 -10.52 13.93 -6.67
CA LEU A 22 -10.83 12.52 -6.49
C LEU A 22 -12.14 12.33 -5.70
N ALA A 23 -12.41 13.16 -4.70
CA ALA A 23 -13.63 13.06 -3.88
C ALA A 23 -14.88 13.41 -4.67
N GLU A 24 -14.80 14.41 -5.54
CA GLU A 24 -15.88 14.75 -6.46
C GLU A 24 -16.17 13.64 -7.46
N LEU A 25 -15.13 12.93 -7.93
CA LEU A 25 -15.28 11.77 -8.80
C LEU A 25 -15.94 10.60 -8.05
N GLU A 26 -15.43 10.23 -6.88
CA GLU A 26 -15.99 9.14 -6.06
C GLU A 26 -17.44 9.43 -5.65
N THR A 27 -17.78 10.67 -5.28
CA THR A 27 -19.16 11.06 -4.97
C THR A 27 -20.08 10.93 -6.18
N ARG A 28 -19.61 11.30 -7.38
CA ARG A 28 -20.40 11.18 -8.61
C ARG A 28 -20.66 9.72 -8.97
N ASP A 29 -19.68 8.86 -8.76
CA ASP A 29 -19.75 7.45 -9.15
C ASP A 29 -20.56 6.60 -8.14
N THR A 30 -20.37 6.85 -6.85
CA THR A 30 -20.97 6.04 -5.77
C THR A 30 -22.25 6.63 -5.18
N GLY A 31 -22.51 7.92 -5.37
CA GLY A 31 -23.59 8.64 -4.70
C GLY A 31 -23.31 8.99 -3.22
N LYS A 32 -22.14 8.65 -2.68
CA LYS A 32 -21.75 9.01 -1.31
C LYS A 32 -21.64 10.52 -1.13
N ILE A 33 -21.99 10.99 0.07
CA ILE A 33 -21.92 12.41 0.43
C ILE A 33 -20.46 12.89 0.36
N ILE A 34 -20.23 14.07 -0.22
CA ILE A 34 -18.89 14.64 -0.43
C ILE A 34 -18.03 14.73 0.84
N ARG A 35 -18.66 14.88 2.01
CA ARG A 35 -17.97 14.88 3.29
C ARG A 35 -17.30 13.53 3.59
N GLU A 36 -17.95 12.43 3.23
CA GLU A 36 -17.45 11.07 3.45
C GLU A 36 -16.34 10.72 2.47
N THR A 37 -16.54 11.01 1.17
CA THR A 37 -15.54 10.70 0.14
C THR A 37 -14.26 11.52 0.31
N ARG A 38 -14.35 12.77 0.77
CA ARG A 38 -13.17 13.58 1.14
C ARG A 38 -12.36 12.92 2.26
N ALA A 39 -13.02 12.43 3.30
CA ALA A 39 -12.35 11.77 4.42
C ALA A 39 -11.73 10.43 3.97
N GLN A 40 -12.44 9.65 3.14
CA GLN A 40 -11.95 8.39 2.59
C GLN A 40 -10.66 8.61 1.78
N ILE A 41 -10.65 9.54 0.83
CA ILE A 41 -9.50 9.75 -0.04
C ILE A 41 -8.29 10.32 0.70
N ALA A 42 -8.52 11.13 1.75
CA ALA A 42 -7.43 11.58 2.61
C ALA A 42 -6.67 10.39 3.21
N TYR A 43 -7.41 9.37 3.67
CA TYR A 43 -6.84 8.16 4.24
C TYR A 43 -6.16 7.24 3.22
N VAL A 44 -6.63 7.23 1.97
CA VAL A 44 -6.01 6.47 0.87
C VAL A 44 -4.56 6.91 0.62
N GLY A 45 -4.29 8.22 0.67
CA GLY A 45 -2.92 8.75 0.57
C GLY A 45 -2.00 8.19 1.65
N ASP A 46 -2.52 8.03 2.87
CA ASP A 46 -1.75 7.53 4.01
C ASP A 46 -1.45 6.04 3.91
N TYR A 47 -2.34 5.22 3.32
CA TYR A 47 -2.04 3.83 3.02
C TYR A 47 -0.82 3.70 2.10
N TYR A 48 -0.76 4.48 1.02
CA TYR A 48 0.39 4.46 0.11
C TYR A 48 1.68 4.86 0.81
N ARG A 49 1.65 5.88 1.68
CA ARG A 49 2.82 6.28 2.48
C ARG A 49 3.23 5.20 3.47
N TYR A 50 2.28 4.58 4.15
CA TYR A 50 2.52 3.50 5.10
C TYR A 50 3.22 2.31 4.42
N TYR A 51 2.65 1.78 3.34
CA TYR A 51 3.26 0.66 2.61
C TYR A 51 4.57 1.06 1.90
N GLY A 52 4.70 2.31 1.45
CA GLY A 52 5.94 2.84 0.92
C GLY A 52 7.07 2.89 1.96
N GLY A 53 6.75 3.25 3.20
CA GLY A 53 7.66 3.20 4.34
C GLY A 53 7.92 1.81 4.91
N LEU A 54 7.08 0.82 4.59
CA LEU A 54 7.26 -0.59 4.95
C LEU A 54 8.12 -1.35 3.91
N ALA A 55 8.25 -0.81 2.69
CA ALA A 55 8.83 -1.52 1.54
C ALA A 55 10.33 -1.87 1.69
N ASP A 56 11.05 -1.33 2.67
CA ASP A 56 12.43 -1.70 3.01
C ASP A 56 12.57 -2.42 4.36
N LYS A 57 11.45 -2.72 5.02
CA LYS A 57 11.40 -3.38 6.33
C LYS A 57 10.96 -4.85 6.24
N HIS A 58 10.97 -5.42 5.04
CA HIS A 58 10.72 -6.84 4.82
C HIS A 58 12.01 -7.64 5.03
N GLU A 59 12.31 -7.88 6.30
CA GLU A 59 13.50 -8.62 6.70
C GLU A 59 13.28 -10.14 6.59
N GLY A 60 14.37 -10.84 6.26
CA GLY A 60 14.47 -12.28 6.40
C GLY A 60 14.83 -12.68 7.82
N ALA A 61 15.27 -13.91 8.01
CA ALA A 61 15.86 -14.35 9.27
C ALA A 61 16.99 -15.35 9.00
N HIS A 62 17.97 -15.39 9.88
CA HIS A 62 18.92 -16.49 9.97
C HIS A 62 18.50 -17.37 11.15
N VAL A 63 18.37 -18.67 10.93
CA VAL A 63 17.78 -19.60 11.90
C VAL A 63 18.88 -20.42 12.55
N PRO A 64 19.05 -20.33 13.88
CA PRO A 64 20.04 -21.15 14.58
C PRO A 64 19.61 -22.62 14.55
N ILE A 65 20.54 -23.50 14.18
CA ILE A 65 20.34 -24.95 14.14
C ILE A 65 21.54 -25.68 14.74
N ASP A 66 21.32 -26.90 15.22
CA ASP A 66 22.29 -27.73 15.93
C ASP A 66 23.11 -28.65 15.01
N LYS A 67 22.97 -28.50 13.69
CA LYS A 67 23.69 -29.30 12.70
C LYS A 67 24.96 -28.57 12.23
N PRO A 68 26.15 -29.16 12.44
CA PRO A 68 27.39 -28.56 11.96
C PRO A 68 27.40 -28.49 10.42
N ASP A 69 28.12 -27.50 9.90
CA ASP A 69 28.33 -27.25 8.46
C ASP A 69 27.05 -26.98 7.66
N LEU A 70 25.96 -26.51 8.31
CA LEU A 70 24.72 -26.13 7.64
C LEU A 70 24.29 -24.71 8.02
N ASP A 71 23.97 -23.89 7.02
CA ASP A 71 23.43 -22.53 7.18
C ASP A 71 21.95 -22.52 6.76
N VAL A 72 21.09 -21.88 7.56
CA VAL A 72 19.65 -21.76 7.29
C VAL A 72 19.25 -20.30 7.31
N THR A 73 18.72 -19.83 6.17
CA THR A 73 18.19 -18.48 6.03
C THR A 73 16.76 -18.50 5.47
N ILE A 74 15.94 -17.58 5.96
CA ILE A 74 14.58 -17.30 5.49
C ILE A 74 14.62 -16.01 4.70
N ARG A 75 14.07 -16.03 3.49
CA ARG A 75 13.90 -14.86 2.63
C ARG A 75 12.42 -14.57 2.40
N ARG A 76 12.08 -13.30 2.30
CA ARG A 76 10.74 -12.82 1.92
C ARG A 76 10.79 -12.39 0.46
N GLU A 77 10.04 -13.07 -0.38
CA GLU A 77 9.97 -12.77 -1.82
C GLU A 77 8.53 -12.38 -2.21
N PRO A 78 8.36 -11.55 -3.26
CA PRO A 78 7.03 -11.27 -3.80
C PRO A 78 6.34 -12.57 -4.24
N ILE A 79 5.05 -12.71 -3.91
CA ILE A 79 4.27 -13.90 -4.28
C ILE A 79 4.10 -14.08 -5.80
N GLY A 80 4.28 -13.00 -6.56
CA GLY A 80 4.14 -12.99 -8.02
C GLY A 80 2.87 -12.27 -8.47
N VAL A 81 2.13 -12.90 -9.38
CA VAL A 81 0.91 -12.32 -9.97
C VAL A 81 -0.22 -12.34 -8.96
N VAL A 82 -0.89 -11.19 -8.78
CA VAL A 82 -2.03 -11.01 -7.88
C VAL A 82 -3.22 -10.43 -8.65
N ALA A 83 -4.40 -11.00 -8.46
CA ALA A 83 -5.67 -10.44 -8.93
C ALA A 83 -6.45 -9.87 -7.74
N ALA A 84 -6.89 -8.61 -7.83
CA ALA A 84 -7.72 -7.95 -6.83
C ALA A 84 -9.07 -7.57 -7.45
N VAL A 85 -10.16 -8.03 -6.84
CA VAL A 85 -11.53 -7.65 -7.21
C VAL A 85 -12.11 -6.83 -6.05
N VAL A 86 -12.40 -5.57 -6.31
CA VAL A 86 -12.86 -4.60 -5.29
C VAL A 86 -14.37 -4.36 -5.41
N PRO A 87 -15.09 -4.15 -4.29
CA PRO A 87 -16.53 -3.89 -4.32
C PRO A 87 -16.85 -2.44 -4.72
N TRP A 88 -18.07 -2.22 -5.17
CA TRP A 88 -18.58 -0.91 -5.63
C TRP A 88 -18.70 0.13 -4.50
N ASN A 89 -18.80 -0.30 -3.26
CA ASN A 89 -19.11 0.59 -2.14
C ASN A 89 -17.89 1.33 -1.60
N SER A 90 -16.66 0.93 -1.93
CA SER A 90 -15.40 1.62 -1.58
C SER A 90 -14.27 1.13 -2.48
N GLN A 91 -14.15 1.74 -3.66
CA GLN A 91 -13.25 1.33 -4.74
C GLN A 91 -11.94 2.15 -4.81
N LEU A 92 -11.89 3.26 -4.06
CA LEU A 92 -10.73 4.12 -3.87
C LEU A 92 -10.17 4.00 -2.45
#